data_AF-A0A4Q0HM14-F1
#
_entry.id   AF-A0A4Q0HM14-F1
#
_cell.length_a   1.000
_cell.length_b   1.000
_cell.length_c   1.000
_cell.angle_alpha   90.00
_cell.angle_beta   90.00
_cell.angle_gamma   90.00
#
_symmetry.space_group_name_H-M   'P 1'
#
loop_
_entity.id
_entity.type
_entity.pdbx_description
1 polymer ?
#
loop_
_entity_poly.entity_id
_entity_poly.type
_entity_poly.pdbx_seq_one_letter_code
_entity_poly.pdbx_strand_id
1 'polypeptide(L)'
;MQARSTEGLAQARPSNNLLRLLLLPLVILAGMGLSVEAGLLGPLGAQVGHLWATLSIFGVGTAILFLLLLFSGPQKGPAFTQLPRWQLIGGFLGPMYVVVLTLATPHIGIAMTMIAILSGQVGKSVLIDHFGWFGTARKRVNGERWIALALIVAALVLIARG
;
A
#
# COMPACT_ATOMS: atom_id res chain seq x y z
N MET A 1 -10.35 -30.91 25.64
CA MET A 1 -9.12 -30.40 24.96
C MET A 1 -9.59 -29.48 23.82
N GLN A 2 -8.99 -28.29 23.69
CA GLN A 2 -9.21 -27.26 22.65
C GLN A 2 -10.45 -26.34 22.78
N ALA A 3 -10.32 -25.28 23.60
CA ALA A 3 -11.09 -24.03 23.48
C ALA A 3 -10.32 -22.84 24.09
N ARG A 4 -9.05 -22.64 23.71
CA ARG A 4 -8.24 -21.46 24.10
C ARG A 4 -7.29 -21.09 22.97
N SER A 5 -7.70 -20.23 22.02
CA SER A 5 -6.74 -19.54 21.11
C SER A 5 -7.34 -18.44 20.21
N THR A 6 -8.41 -17.74 20.58
CA THR A 6 -8.93 -16.61 19.76
C THR A 6 -8.95 -15.25 20.46
N GLU A 7 -8.61 -15.18 21.75
CA GLU A 7 -8.72 -13.93 22.54
C GLU A 7 -7.52 -12.97 22.40
N GLY A 8 -6.46 -13.36 21.68
CA GLY A 8 -5.21 -12.58 21.59
C GLY A 8 -5.11 -11.56 20.45
N LEU A 9 -6.04 -11.55 19.48
CA LEU A 9 -5.87 -10.80 18.22
C LEU A 9 -6.57 -9.43 18.18
N ALA A 10 -7.25 -9.01 19.25
CA ALA A 10 -8.08 -7.81 19.25
C ALA A 10 -7.74 -6.77 20.34
N GLN A 11 -6.53 -6.78 20.89
CA GLN A 11 -6.07 -5.66 21.71
C GLN A 11 -5.43 -4.59 20.83
N ALA A 12 -6.26 -3.83 20.12
CA ALA A 12 -5.83 -2.56 19.56
C ALA A 12 -5.41 -1.67 20.74
N ARG A 13 -4.09 -1.44 20.89
CA ARG A 13 -3.58 -0.48 21.87
C ARG A 13 -4.35 0.84 21.70
N PRO A 14 -4.82 1.49 22.78
CA PRO A 14 -5.44 2.79 22.67
C PRO A 14 -4.45 3.73 21.98
N SER A 15 -4.75 4.12 20.75
CA SER A 15 -3.86 4.97 19.97
C SER A 15 -3.97 6.38 20.52
N ASN A 16 -2.91 6.86 21.16
CA ASN A 16 -2.80 8.24 21.61
C ASN A 16 -3.09 9.16 20.39
N ASN A 17 -4.00 10.12 20.53
CA ASN A 17 -4.33 11.06 19.44
C ASN A 17 -3.08 11.76 18.90
N LEU A 18 -2.09 12.01 19.76
CA LEU A 18 -0.77 12.50 19.40
C LEU A 18 -0.02 11.58 18.43
N LEU A 19 -0.03 10.26 18.64
CA LEU A 19 0.60 9.30 17.74
C LEU A 19 -0.06 9.33 16.36
N ARG A 20 -1.39 9.44 16.29
CA ARG A 20 -2.11 9.56 15.01
C ARG A 20 -1.69 10.83 14.27
N LEU A 21 -1.63 11.97 14.97
CA LEU A 21 -1.22 13.25 14.42
C LEU A 21 0.24 13.23 13.92
N LEU A 22 1.14 12.51 14.60
CA LEU A 22 2.54 12.37 14.17
C LEU A 22 2.70 11.42 12.96
N LEU A 23 1.89 10.36 12.88
CA LEU A 23 1.97 9.40 11.76
C LEU A 23 1.39 9.97 10.47
N LEU A 24 0.40 10.86 10.54
CA LEU A 24 -0.27 11.43 9.37
C LEU A 24 0.69 12.12 8.38
N PRO A 25 1.57 13.07 8.80
CA PRO A 25 2.53 13.67 7.88
C PRO A 25 3.53 12.66 7.33
N LEU A 26 3.93 11.64 8.10
CA LEU A 26 4.84 10.60 7.61
C LEU A 26 4.22 9.77 6.49
N VAL A 27 2.93 9.43 6.62
CA VAL A 27 2.18 8.71 5.57
C VAL A 27 1.99 9.60 4.34
N ILE A 28 1.76 10.90 4.52
CA ILE A 28 1.69 11.85 3.40
C ILE A 28 3.03 11.91 2.66
N LEU A 29 4.14 12.04 3.38
CA LEU A 29 5.48 12.03 2.80
C LEU A 29 5.78 10.71 2.06
N ALA A 30 5.37 9.57 2.62
CA ALA A 30 5.48 8.29 1.93
C ALA A 30 4.66 8.27 0.63
N GLY A 31 3.44 8.82 0.63
CA GLY A 31 2.61 8.98 -0.57
C GLY A 31 3.22 9.91 -1.62
N MET A 32 3.86 11.01 -1.21
CA MET A 32 4.63 11.87 -2.12
C MET A 32 5.79 11.10 -2.76
N GLY A 33 6.44 10.21 -1.99
CA GLY A 33 7.45 9.28 -2.50
C GLY A 33 6.96 8.43 -3.67
N LEU A 34 5.71 7.95 -3.64
CA LEU A 34 5.11 7.18 -4.75
C LEU A 34 4.97 8.01 -6.04
N SER A 35 4.72 9.32 -5.91
CA SER A 35 4.65 10.23 -7.07
C SER A 35 6.04 10.47 -7.68
N VAL A 36 7.07 10.58 -6.82
CA VAL A 36 8.46 10.67 -7.27
C VAL A 36 8.89 9.37 -7.94
N GLU A 37 8.52 8.22 -7.37
CA GLU A 37 8.75 6.90 -7.96
C GLU A 37 8.16 6.84 -9.37
N ALA A 38 6.88 7.21 -9.55
CA ALA A 38 6.24 7.24 -10.86
C ALA A 38 7.02 8.08 -11.89
N GLY A 39 7.47 9.27 -11.48
CA GLY A 39 8.23 10.19 -12.33
C GLY A 39 9.63 9.70 -12.70
N LEU A 40 10.28 8.92 -11.83
CA LEU A 40 11.59 8.32 -12.10
C LEU A 40 11.45 7.04 -12.92
N LEU A 41 10.47 6.21 -12.59
CA LEU A 41 10.38 4.85 -13.10
C LEU A 41 9.86 4.80 -14.53
N GLY A 42 8.96 5.70 -14.94
CA GLY A 42 8.51 5.79 -16.33
C GLY A 42 9.67 6.00 -17.31
N PRO A 43 10.45 7.10 -17.17
CA PRO A 43 11.62 7.35 -18.01
C PRO A 43 12.71 6.27 -17.90
N LEU A 44 12.97 5.76 -16.69
CA LEU A 44 13.94 4.69 -16.50
C LEU A 44 13.51 3.41 -17.23
N GLY A 45 12.24 3.04 -17.14
CA GLY A 45 11.66 1.89 -17.85
C GLY A 45 11.77 2.01 -19.37
N ALA A 46 11.65 3.22 -19.91
CA ALA A 46 11.85 3.48 -21.33
C ALA A 46 13.32 3.33 -21.78
N GLN A 47 14.29 3.58 -20.89
CA GLN A 47 15.72 3.52 -21.21
C GLN A 47 16.32 2.12 -21.05
N VAL A 48 16.01 1.41 -19.96
CA VAL A 48 16.63 0.12 -19.62
C VAL A 48 15.67 -1.08 -19.71
N GLY A 49 14.40 -0.82 -20.03
CA GLY A 49 13.32 -1.80 -20.02
C GLY A 49 12.55 -1.82 -18.69
N HIS A 50 11.22 -1.85 -18.79
CA HIS A 50 10.30 -1.73 -17.65
C HIS A 50 10.52 -2.76 -16.54
N LEU A 51 10.81 -4.01 -16.91
CA LEU A 51 11.10 -5.08 -15.94
C LEU A 51 12.46 -4.89 -15.24
N TRP A 52 13.48 -4.43 -15.97
CA TRP A 52 14.79 -4.14 -15.38
C TRP A 52 14.74 -2.95 -14.43
N ALA A 53 14.02 -1.88 -14.80
CA ALA A 53 13.78 -0.73 -13.94
C ALA A 53 13.06 -1.14 -12.64
N THR A 54 11.99 -1.93 -12.77
CA THR A 54 11.25 -2.47 -11.62
C THR A 54 12.11 -3.37 -10.74
N LEU A 55 12.87 -4.30 -11.33
CA LEU A 55 13.77 -5.18 -10.58
C LEU A 55 14.83 -4.38 -9.81
N SER A 56 15.36 -3.32 -10.42
CA SER A 56 16.41 -2.49 -9.83
C SER A 56 15.92 -1.74 -8.59
N ILE A 57 14.74 -1.11 -8.66
CA ILE A 57 14.18 -0.39 -7.49
C ILE A 57 13.81 -1.33 -6.35
N PHE A 58 13.22 -2.50 -6.67
CA PHE A 58 12.98 -3.54 -5.66
C PHE A 58 14.28 -4.10 -5.09
N GLY A 59 15.32 -4.25 -5.91
CA GLY A 59 16.64 -4.69 -5.48
C GLY A 59 17.25 -3.72 -4.46
N VAL A 60 17.25 -2.42 -4.76
CA VAL A 60 17.72 -1.38 -3.83
C VAL A 60 16.89 -1.36 -2.56
N GLY A 61 15.56 -1.38 -2.66
CA GLY A 61 14.67 -1.43 -1.50
C GLY A 61 14.91 -2.66 -0.63
N THR A 62 15.10 -3.83 -1.24
CA THR A 62 15.42 -5.08 -0.55
C THR A 62 16.78 -5.00 0.14
N ALA A 63 17.80 -4.44 -0.50
CA ALA A 63 19.12 -4.26 0.08
C ALA A 63 19.07 -3.34 1.31
N ILE A 64 18.36 -2.21 1.21
CA ILE A 64 18.17 -1.29 2.35
C ILE A 64 17.44 -1.99 3.50
N LEU A 65 16.33 -2.69 3.22
CA LEU A 65 15.59 -3.43 4.23
C LEU A 65 16.43 -4.53 4.87
N PHE A 66 17.24 -5.23 4.08
CA PHE A 66 18.14 -6.26 4.58
C PHE A 66 19.22 -5.68 5.50
N LEU A 67 19.82 -4.55 5.15
CA LEU A 67 20.77 -3.84 6.02
C LEU A 67 20.09 -3.41 7.32
N LEU A 68 18.91 -2.80 7.25
CA LEU A 68 18.15 -2.44 8.45
C LEU A 68 17.86 -3.66 9.33
N LEU A 69 17.53 -4.81 8.73
CA LEU A 69 17.29 -6.05 9.46
C LEU A 69 18.54 -6.54 10.21
N LEU A 70 19.74 -6.45 9.59
CA LEU A 70 21.00 -6.81 10.24
C LEU A 70 21.26 -5.98 11.51
N PHE A 71 20.89 -4.70 11.50
CA PHE A 71 21.10 -3.80 12.64
C PHE A 71 19.93 -3.76 13.63
N SER A 72 18.76 -4.31 13.28
CA SER A 72 17.54 -4.23 14.11
C SER A 72 17.46 -5.30 15.21
N GLY A 73 18.38 -6.26 15.25
CA GLY A 73 18.37 -7.36 16.22
C GLY A 73 17.24 -8.37 16.01
N PRO A 74 17.01 -9.29 16.98
CA PRO A 74 16.02 -10.36 16.85
C PRO A 74 14.60 -9.81 16.65
N GLN A 75 13.98 -10.18 15.53
CA GLN A 75 12.60 -9.80 15.25
C GLN A 75 11.64 -10.57 16.16
N LYS A 76 10.71 -9.85 16.78
CA LYS A 76 9.67 -10.45 17.63
C LYS A 76 8.53 -10.95 16.75
N GLY A 77 8.32 -12.26 16.67
CA GLY A 77 7.19 -12.83 15.92
C GLY A 77 7.31 -14.33 15.68
N PRO A 78 6.22 -14.99 15.27
CA PRO A 78 6.24 -16.39 14.84
C PRO A 78 7.07 -16.55 13.56
N ALA A 79 7.66 -17.74 13.37
CA ALA A 79 8.37 -18.06 12.14
C ALA A 79 7.40 -18.02 10.93
N PHE A 80 7.90 -17.65 9.75
CA PHE A 80 7.09 -17.62 8.52
C PHE A 80 6.37 -18.94 8.23
N THR A 81 6.95 -20.06 8.65
CA THR A 81 6.38 -21.41 8.50
C THR A 81 5.12 -21.63 9.35
N GLN A 82 4.89 -20.81 10.38
CA GLN A 82 3.73 -20.88 11.26
C GLN A 82 2.59 -19.95 10.82
N LEU A 83 2.83 -19.09 9.83
CA LEU A 83 1.84 -18.14 9.32
C LEU A 83 1.04 -18.70 8.14
N PRO A 84 -0.23 -18.31 7.96
CA PRO A 84 -1.00 -18.68 6.79
C PRO A 84 -0.34 -18.21 5.49
N ARG A 85 -0.10 -19.13 4.55
CA ARG A 85 0.62 -18.87 3.29
C ARG A 85 0.00 -17.77 2.43
N TRP A 86 -1.31 -17.52 2.56
CA TRP A 86 -1.99 -16.45 1.81
C TRP A 86 -1.47 -15.05 2.15
N GLN A 87 -0.86 -14.84 3.33
CA GLN A 87 -0.27 -13.55 3.71
C GLN A 87 0.92 -13.18 2.81
N LEU A 88 1.60 -14.18 2.22
CA LEU A 88 2.71 -13.97 1.31
C LEU A 88 2.28 -13.37 -0.04
N ILE A 89 0.99 -13.42 -0.38
CA ILE A 89 0.44 -12.78 -1.59
C ILE A 89 0.71 -11.27 -1.57
N GLY A 90 0.77 -10.64 -0.38
CA GLY A 90 1.14 -9.24 -0.24
C GLY A 90 2.50 -8.90 -0.86
N GLY A 91 3.46 -9.84 -0.80
CA GLY A 91 4.78 -9.67 -1.42
C GLY A 91 4.75 -9.65 -2.95
N PHE A 92 3.73 -10.24 -3.57
CA PHE A 92 3.55 -10.22 -5.03
C PHE A 92 2.81 -8.97 -5.53
N LEU A 93 1.90 -8.42 -4.72
CA LEU A 93 1.09 -7.25 -5.10
C LEU A 93 1.95 -5.99 -5.31
N GLY A 94 3.03 -5.82 -4.54
CA GLY A 94 3.97 -4.70 -4.68
C GLY A 94 4.63 -4.65 -6.06
N PRO A 95 5.37 -5.69 -6.49
CA PRO A 95 5.96 -5.73 -7.83
C PRO A 95 4.94 -5.57 -8.95
N MET A 96 3.77 -6.19 -8.84
CA MET A 96 2.68 -6.00 -9.82
C MET A 96 2.26 -4.54 -9.92
N TYR A 97 2.09 -3.85 -8.79
CA TYR A 97 1.78 -2.42 -8.74
C TYR A 97 2.85 -1.60 -9.47
N VAL A 98 4.13 -1.84 -9.20
CA VAL A 98 5.24 -1.08 -9.80
C VAL A 98 5.38 -1.37 -11.30
N VAL A 99 5.13 -2.59 -11.76
CA VAL A 99 5.09 -2.89 -13.21
C VAL A 99 3.99 -2.09 -13.89
N VAL A 100 2.77 -2.10 -13.34
CA VAL A 100 1.65 -1.31 -13.88
C VAL A 100 1.98 0.18 -13.84
N LEU A 101 2.60 0.67 -12.76
CA LEU A 101 3.05 2.05 -12.61
C LEU A 101 4.04 2.43 -13.72
N THR A 102 5.08 1.62 -13.94
CA THR A 102 6.11 1.86 -14.95
C THR A 102 5.52 1.87 -16.36
N LEU A 103 4.57 0.98 -16.63
CA LEU A 103 3.92 0.89 -17.95
C LEU A 103 2.92 2.02 -18.17
N ALA A 104 2.07 2.35 -17.19
CA ALA A 104 1.00 3.32 -17.37
C ALA A 104 1.49 4.77 -17.34
N THR A 105 2.44 5.10 -16.45
CA THR A 105 2.85 6.49 -16.19
C THR A 105 3.31 7.24 -17.45
N PRO A 106 4.11 6.66 -18.36
CA PRO A 106 4.51 7.34 -19.60
C PRO A 106 3.36 7.64 -20.57
N HIS A 107 2.26 6.88 -20.51
CA HIS A 107 1.14 7.00 -21.45
C HIS A 107 0.06 7.97 -20.99
N ILE A 108 -0.28 7.97 -19.70
CA ILE A 108 -1.37 8.79 -19.16
C ILE A 108 -0.88 9.92 -18.23
N GLY A 109 0.41 9.97 -17.93
CA GLY A 109 1.01 10.97 -17.05
C GLY A 109 0.94 10.60 -15.57
N ILE A 110 1.80 11.25 -14.77
CA ILE A 110 1.97 10.98 -13.33
C ILE A 110 0.70 11.29 -12.54
N ALA A 111 0.09 12.46 -12.78
CA ALA A 111 -1.09 12.92 -12.02
C ALA A 111 -2.27 11.95 -12.17
N MET A 112 -2.60 11.58 -13.41
CA MET A 112 -3.65 10.59 -13.71
C MET A 112 -3.36 9.24 -13.08
N THR A 113 -2.11 8.77 -13.18
CA THR A 113 -1.70 7.48 -12.63
C THR A 113 -1.88 7.45 -11.11
N MET A 114 -1.43 8.48 -10.40
CA MET A 114 -1.56 8.56 -8.94
C MET A 114 -3.01 8.61 -8.48
N ILE A 115 -3.86 9.37 -9.15
CA ILE A 115 -5.28 9.46 -8.74
C ILE A 115 -6.01 8.16 -9.04
N ALA A 116 -5.71 7.48 -10.15
CA ALA A 116 -6.27 6.16 -10.44
C ALA A 116 -5.86 5.13 -9.37
N ILE A 117 -4.58 5.15 -8.94
CA ILE A 117 -4.08 4.31 -7.85
C ILE A 117 -4.79 4.63 -6.54
N LEU A 118 -4.87 5.91 -6.15
CA LEU A 118 -5.56 6.34 -4.94
C LEU A 118 -7.04 5.92 -4.95
N SER A 119 -7.70 6.02 -6.10
CA SER A 119 -9.09 5.55 -6.29
C SER A 119 -9.23 4.06 -5.99
N GLY A 120 -8.34 3.24 -6.55
CA GLY A 120 -8.31 1.79 -6.30
C GLY A 120 -8.00 1.45 -4.85
N GLN A 121 -7.02 2.13 -4.23
CA GLN A 121 -6.63 1.94 -2.84
C GLN A 121 -7.77 2.26 -1.87
N VAL A 122 -8.44 3.41 -2.05
CA VAL A 122 -9.57 3.83 -1.21
C VAL A 122 -10.77 2.93 -1.43
N GLY A 123 -11.11 2.62 -2.69
CA GLY A 123 -12.22 1.72 -3.01
C GLY A 123 -12.02 0.33 -2.37
N LYS A 124 -10.85 -0.29 -2.57
CA LYS A 124 -10.54 -1.59 -1.96
C LYS A 124 -10.55 -1.53 -0.43
N SER A 125 -10.04 -0.45 0.16
CA SER A 125 -10.05 -0.22 1.61
C SER A 125 -11.48 -0.21 2.18
N VAL A 126 -12.42 0.46 1.50
CA VAL A 126 -13.84 0.46 1.88
C VAL A 126 -14.44 -0.95 1.83
N LEU A 127 -14.13 -1.73 0.78
CA LEU A 127 -14.61 -3.11 0.67
C LEU A 127 -14.04 -3.99 1.79
N ILE A 128 -12.74 -3.88 2.09
CA ILE A 128 -12.09 -4.63 3.18
C ILE A 128 -12.76 -4.29 4.51
N ASP A 129 -12.96 -3.01 4.81
CA ASP A 129 -13.61 -2.54 6.05
C ASP A 129 -15.07 -3.02 6.13
N HIS A 130 -15.80 -3.03 5.01
CA HIS A 130 -17.21 -3.44 4.93
C HIS A 130 -17.41 -4.93 5.18
N PHE A 131 -16.57 -5.76 4.55
CA PHE A 131 -16.66 -7.22 4.64
C PHE A 131 -15.85 -7.81 5.80
N GLY A 132 -15.04 -7.00 6.49
CA GLY A 132 -14.14 -7.47 7.55
C GLY A 132 -13.08 -8.43 7.04
N TRP A 133 -12.64 -8.25 5.79
CA TRP A 133 -11.61 -9.12 5.20
C TRP A 133 -10.30 -9.03 6.00
N PHE A 134 -9.53 -10.12 5.99
CA PHE A 134 -8.23 -10.25 6.67
C PHE A 134 -8.27 -10.15 8.21
N GLY A 135 -9.40 -10.51 8.83
CA GLY A 135 -9.54 -10.49 10.29
C GLY A 135 -9.68 -9.08 10.88
N THR A 136 -9.96 -8.09 10.04
CA THR A 136 -10.26 -6.73 10.49
C THR A 136 -11.63 -6.71 11.15
N ALA A 137 -11.76 -6.01 12.29
CA ALA A 137 -13.05 -5.80 12.92
C ALA A 137 -13.98 -5.08 11.93
N ARG A 138 -15.10 -5.71 11.57
CA ARG A 138 -16.06 -5.17 10.60
C ARG A 138 -16.47 -3.77 11.03
N LYS A 139 -16.03 -2.75 10.31
CA LYS A 139 -16.42 -1.37 10.57
C LYS A 139 -17.69 -1.09 9.80
N ARG A 140 -18.66 -0.44 10.44
CA ARG A 140 -19.79 0.13 9.70
C ARG A 140 -19.21 1.15 8.74
N VAL A 141 -19.32 0.89 7.44
CA VAL A 141 -18.95 1.86 6.42
C VAL A 141 -19.98 2.98 6.49
N ASN A 142 -19.57 4.12 7.03
CA ASN A 142 -20.38 5.33 7.06
C ASN A 142 -20.51 5.89 5.62
N GLY A 143 -21.65 6.53 5.32
CA GLY A 143 -21.93 7.13 4.00
C GLY A 143 -20.83 8.11 3.52
N GLU A 144 -20.12 8.74 4.45
CA GLU A 144 -18.97 9.61 4.19
C GLU A 144 -17.86 8.95 3.36
N ARG A 145 -17.63 7.64 3.51
CA ARG A 145 -16.62 6.91 2.73
C ARG A 145 -17.04 6.73 1.26
N TRP A 146 -18.33 6.56 1.02
CA TRP A 146 -18.87 6.52 -0.34
C TRP A 146 -18.78 7.90 -1.00
N ILE A 147 -19.06 8.97 -0.25
CA ILE A 147 -18.88 10.34 -0.71
C ILE A 147 -17.40 10.61 -1.05
N ALA A 148 -16.48 10.22 -0.17
CA ALA A 148 -15.04 10.37 -0.42
C ALA A 148 -14.61 9.63 -1.70
N LEU A 149 -15.08 8.40 -1.91
CA LEU A 149 -14.80 7.64 -3.13
C LEU A 149 -15.36 8.35 -4.37
N ALA A 150 -16.59 8.86 -4.31
CA ALA A 150 -17.21 9.62 -5.39
C ALA A 150 -16.41 10.89 -5.73
N LEU A 151 -15.90 11.60 -4.73
CA LEU A 151 -15.05 12.78 -4.92
C LEU A 151 -13.71 12.44 -5.58
N ILE A 152 -13.08 11.33 -5.21
CA ILE A 152 -11.83 10.88 -5.86
C ILE A 152 -12.09 10.53 -7.33
N VAL A 153 -13.19 9.81 -7.61
CA VAL A 153 -13.58 9.50 -9.01
C VAL A 153 -13.89 10.77 -9.79
N ALA A 154 -14.57 11.75 -9.18
CA ALA A 154 -14.81 13.04 -9.82
C ALA A 154 -13.49 13.78 -10.13
N ALA A 155 -12.54 13.78 -9.20
CA ALA A 155 -11.20 14.35 -9.43
C ALA A 155 -10.48 13.64 -10.58
N LEU A 156 -10.55 12.30 -10.66
CA LEU A 156 -9.99 11.52 -11.77
C LEU A 156 -10.59 11.94 -13.11
N VAL A 157 -11.92 12.06 -13.20
CA VAL A 157 -12.61 12.46 -14.43
C VAL A 157 -12.26 13.89 -14.85
N LEU A 158 -12.13 14.81 -13.89
CA LEU A 158 -11.76 16.20 -14.18
C LEU A 158 -10.35 16.29 -14.75
N ILE A 159 -9.38 15.57 -14.16
CA ILE A 159 -7.99 15.57 -14.63
C ILE A 159 -7.86 14.79 -15.93
N ALA A 160 -8.68 13.78 -16.18
CA ALA A 160 -8.70 13.07 -17.46
C ALA A 160 -9.17 13.95 -18.64
N ARG A 161 -9.89 15.05 -18.35
CA ARG A 161 -10.47 15.95 -19.35
C ARG A 161 -9.65 17.22 -19.60
N GLY A 162 -8.73 17.57 -18.68
CA GLY A 162 -7.86 18.74 -18.78
C GLY A 162 -6.50 18.35 -19.31
#